data_AF-A0A1V4YVK6-F1
#
_entry.id   AF-A0A1V4YVK6-F1
#
_cell.length_a   1.000
_cell.length_b   1.000
_cell.length_c   1.000
_cell.angle_alpha   90.00
_cell.angle_beta   90.00
_cell.angle_gamma   90.00
#
_symmetry.space_group_name_H-M   'P 1'
#
loop_
_entity.id
_entity.type
_entity.pdbx_description
1 polymer ?
#
loop_
_entity_poly.entity_id
_entity_poly.type
_entity_poly.pdbx_seq_one_letter_code
_entity_poly.pdbx_strand_id
1 'polypeptide(L)'
;MPEPSAGLAAKNAWQRMRRLLFPFRPGRWLAVYGSQAGKSAGQDPLIAELRRIRPYYRGTRLVTAAGLLLIAAAFVLPFSVIFVGMETFMLLLLAYVVVLIAVSIAGMAAQSGLDAVFAIRHERKTAFRKALKVYLSLLRTRSDLTLGYMSIKLAVDFLVSTLAIAFFLPALLAAMYVMITVTNAVLDRIDPGPMPYVGLIVVVLLAFLGFVATLLLTLPATAFYGYYTEEAVRMMQEAPCEAIHPPEESRHGDRERQAI
;
A
#
# COMPACT_ATOMS: atom_id res chain seq x y z
N MET A 1 30.52 7.51 -11.73
CA MET A 1 29.05 7.42 -11.63
C MET A 1 28.66 7.77 -10.21
N PRO A 2 27.58 8.54 -9.94
CA PRO A 2 27.15 8.80 -8.57
C PRO A 2 26.79 7.47 -7.88
N GLU A 3 27.12 7.35 -6.59
CA GLU A 3 26.82 6.15 -5.82
C GLU A 3 25.31 5.85 -5.81
N PRO A 4 24.91 4.57 -5.94
CA PRO A 4 23.51 4.19 -5.87
C PRO A 4 22.95 4.60 -4.50
N SER A 5 21.87 5.37 -4.48
CA SER A 5 21.22 5.84 -3.26
C SER A 5 19.70 5.78 -3.38
N ALA A 6 19.03 5.56 -2.25
CA ALA A 6 17.57 5.53 -2.19
C ALA A 6 16.92 6.86 -2.65
N GLY A 7 17.60 7.98 -2.41
CA GLY A 7 17.18 9.30 -2.88
C GLY A 7 17.25 9.45 -4.40
N LEU A 8 18.27 8.89 -5.05
CA LEU A 8 18.37 8.87 -6.51
C LEU A 8 17.24 8.02 -7.12
N ALA A 9 16.95 6.86 -6.54
CA ALA A 9 15.84 6.01 -6.96
C ALA A 9 14.48 6.75 -6.83
N ALA A 10 14.27 7.48 -5.75
CA ALA A 10 13.05 8.25 -5.52
C ALA A 10 12.90 9.39 -6.54
N LYS A 11 14.00 10.10 -6.84
CA LYS A 11 14.03 11.16 -7.86
C LYS A 11 13.70 10.62 -9.25
N ASN A 12 14.29 9.49 -9.64
CA ASN A 12 14.03 8.85 -10.93
C ASN A 12 12.58 8.36 -11.02
N ALA A 13 12.07 7.72 -9.96
CA ALA A 13 10.69 7.27 -9.88
C ALA A 13 9.69 8.44 -9.98
N TRP A 14 9.95 9.54 -9.28
CA TRP A 14 9.14 10.76 -9.35
C TRP A 14 9.11 11.33 -10.77
N GLN A 15 10.26 11.40 -11.45
CA GLN A 15 10.32 11.90 -12.82
C GLN A 15 9.54 11.01 -13.80
N ARG A 16 9.67 9.67 -13.68
CA ARG A 16 8.94 8.70 -14.52
C ARG A 16 7.44 8.75 -14.24
N MET A 17 7.04 8.81 -12.97
CA MET A 17 5.65 9.00 -12.57
C MET A 17 5.08 10.31 -13.15
N ARG A 18 5.82 11.42 -13.07
CA ARG A 18 5.38 12.72 -13.58
C ARG A 18 5.15 12.66 -15.09
N ARG A 19 6.08 12.05 -15.83
CA ARG A 19 5.98 11.86 -17.29
C ARG A 19 4.79 10.96 -17.66
N LEU A 20 4.48 9.96 -16.82
CA LEU A 20 3.35 9.06 -17.05
C LEU A 20 2.00 9.73 -16.78
N LEU A 21 1.88 10.55 -15.73
CA LEU A 21 0.55 11.00 -15.24
C LEU A 21 0.16 12.41 -15.67
N PHE A 22 1.10 13.34 -15.78
CA PHE A 22 0.80 14.74 -16.09
C PHE A 22 0.42 15.05 -17.56
N PRO A 23 0.67 14.20 -18.57
CA PRO A 23 0.07 14.41 -19.88
C PRO A 23 -1.43 14.03 -19.94
N PHE A 24 -2.03 13.49 -18.86
CA PHE A 24 -3.41 12.98 -18.85
C PHE A 24 -4.37 13.88 -18.06
N ARG A 25 -5.51 14.23 -18.69
CA ARG A 25 -6.61 14.99 -18.05
C ARG A 25 -7.31 14.14 -16.96
N PRO A 26 -7.90 14.75 -15.90
CA PRO A 26 -8.59 14.04 -14.82
C PRO A 26 -9.68 13.05 -15.28
N GLY A 27 -10.38 13.34 -16.38
CA GLY A 27 -11.39 12.42 -16.95
C GLY A 27 -10.82 11.09 -17.45
N ARG A 28 -9.55 11.05 -17.89
CA ARG A 28 -8.88 9.79 -18.26
C ARG A 28 -8.51 8.95 -17.04
N TRP A 29 -8.32 9.56 -15.88
CA TRP A 29 -8.01 8.83 -14.64
C TRP A 29 -9.20 7.98 -14.20
N LEU A 30 -10.41 8.50 -14.32
CA LEU A 30 -11.66 7.76 -14.07
C LEU A 30 -11.84 6.60 -15.06
N ALA A 31 -11.53 6.82 -16.34
CA ALA A 31 -11.58 5.77 -17.36
C ALA A 31 -10.55 4.64 -17.11
N VAL A 32 -9.34 4.98 -16.63
CA VAL A 32 -8.32 4.01 -16.22
C VAL A 32 -8.78 3.20 -15.01
N TYR A 33 -9.43 3.85 -14.04
CA TYR A 33 -10.03 3.17 -12.90
C TYR A 33 -11.12 2.17 -13.30
N GLY A 34 -12.03 2.57 -14.18
CA GLY A 34 -13.11 1.69 -14.69
C GLY A 34 -12.60 0.56 -15.59
N SER A 35 -11.56 0.81 -16.39
CA SER A 35 -10.98 -0.18 -17.32
C SER A 35 -10.01 -1.17 -16.67
N GLN A 36 -9.53 -0.89 -15.44
CA GLN A 36 -8.88 -1.93 -14.64
C GLN A 36 -9.83 -3.09 -14.29
N ALA A 37 -11.15 -2.86 -14.33
CA ALA A 37 -12.18 -3.87 -14.07
C ALA A 37 -12.73 -4.58 -15.34
N GLY A 38 -12.41 -4.12 -16.56
CA GLY A 38 -13.04 -4.67 -17.77
C GLY A 38 -12.31 -4.39 -19.08
N LYS A 39 -12.33 -5.42 -19.94
CA LYS A 39 -11.76 -5.70 -21.28
C LYS A 39 -11.49 -4.58 -22.33
N SER A 40 -11.43 -3.29 -22.01
CA SER A 40 -11.10 -2.24 -22.99
C SER A 40 -9.59 -1.92 -23.09
N ALA A 41 -8.74 -2.89 -22.71
CA ALA A 41 -7.38 -2.62 -22.25
C ALA A 41 -6.28 -2.88 -23.28
N GLY A 42 -6.59 -2.78 -24.57
CA GLY A 42 -5.63 -3.05 -25.65
C GLY A 42 -4.86 -1.84 -26.16
N GLN A 43 -5.35 -0.61 -25.94
CA GLN A 43 -4.86 0.57 -26.69
C GLN A 43 -4.37 1.74 -25.82
N ASP A 44 -4.60 1.76 -24.52
CA ASP A 44 -4.14 2.88 -23.68
C ASP A 44 -2.71 2.64 -23.15
N PRO A 45 -1.71 3.46 -23.55
CA PRO A 45 -0.34 3.34 -23.07
C PRO A 45 -0.22 3.48 -21.55
N LEU A 46 -1.12 4.22 -20.89
CA LEU A 46 -1.14 4.36 -19.44
C LEU A 46 -1.52 3.05 -18.75
N ILE A 47 -2.53 2.35 -19.25
CA ILE A 47 -2.98 1.06 -18.69
C ILE A 47 -1.91 -0.01 -18.91
N ALA A 48 -1.29 -0.02 -20.09
CA ALA A 48 -0.20 -0.94 -20.41
C ALA A 48 0.97 -0.76 -19.42
N GLU A 49 1.35 0.47 -19.15
CA GLU A 49 2.44 0.78 -18.24
C GLU A 49 2.10 0.46 -16.78
N LEU A 50 0.89 0.82 -16.30
CA LEU A 50 0.41 0.45 -14.96
C LEU A 50 0.34 -1.07 -14.74
N ARG A 51 0.09 -1.84 -15.81
CA ARG A 51 0.16 -3.31 -15.80
C ARG A 51 1.59 -3.83 -15.75
N ARG A 52 2.52 -3.21 -16.50
CA ARG A 52 3.95 -3.54 -16.48
C ARG A 52 4.52 -3.39 -15.07
N ILE A 53 4.21 -2.30 -14.38
CA ILE A 53 4.72 -2.04 -13.02
C ILE A 53 4.00 -2.84 -11.92
N ARG A 54 2.93 -3.58 -12.23
CA ARG A 54 2.12 -4.37 -11.27
C ARG A 54 2.92 -5.31 -10.37
N PRO A 55 3.97 -6.02 -10.84
CA PRO A 55 4.75 -6.90 -9.97
C PRO A 55 5.50 -6.17 -8.85
N TYR A 56 5.79 -4.88 -9.00
CA TYR A 56 6.65 -4.09 -8.13
C TYR A 56 5.91 -3.41 -6.95
N TYR A 57 4.57 -3.43 -6.94
CA TYR A 57 3.73 -2.93 -5.83
C TYR A 57 2.68 -3.97 -5.38
N ARG A 58 2.93 -5.26 -5.64
CA ARG A 58 1.98 -6.35 -5.39
C ARG A 58 1.73 -6.61 -3.89
N GLY A 59 2.75 -6.50 -3.07
CA GLY A 59 2.69 -6.47 -1.61
C GLY A 59 1.84 -5.32 -1.10
N THR A 60 2.07 -4.09 -1.57
CA THR A 60 1.19 -2.94 -1.26
C THR A 60 -0.26 -3.27 -1.60
N ARG A 61 -0.57 -3.81 -2.79
CA ARG A 61 -1.96 -4.20 -3.13
C ARG A 61 -2.58 -5.20 -2.17
N LEU A 62 -1.82 -6.22 -1.74
CA LEU A 62 -2.31 -7.26 -0.84
C LEU A 62 -2.62 -6.66 0.54
N VAL A 63 -1.72 -5.83 1.05
CA VAL A 63 -1.90 -5.14 2.33
C VAL A 63 -3.04 -4.13 2.26
N THR A 64 -3.15 -3.35 1.18
CA THR A 64 -4.28 -2.44 0.96
C THR A 64 -5.61 -3.19 0.90
N ALA A 65 -5.67 -4.35 0.22
CA ALA A 65 -6.89 -5.16 0.18
C ALA A 65 -7.29 -5.67 1.58
N ALA A 66 -6.33 -6.11 2.39
CA ALA A 66 -6.58 -6.49 3.78
C ALA A 66 -7.04 -5.28 4.64
N GLY A 67 -6.42 -4.12 4.44
CA GLY A 67 -6.83 -2.87 5.09
C GLY A 67 -8.25 -2.44 4.73
N LEU A 68 -8.65 -2.60 3.47
CA LEU A 68 -10.03 -2.33 3.03
C LEU A 68 -11.05 -3.25 3.72
N LEU A 69 -10.72 -4.51 3.98
CA LEU A 69 -11.58 -5.42 4.74
C LEU A 69 -11.74 -4.97 6.20
N LEU A 70 -10.67 -4.45 6.82
CA LEU A 70 -10.74 -3.86 8.16
C LEU A 70 -11.60 -2.60 8.19
N ILE A 71 -11.44 -1.71 7.21
CA ILE A 71 -12.28 -0.51 7.08
C ILE A 71 -13.75 -0.88 6.83
N ALA A 72 -14.01 -1.92 6.02
CA ALA A 72 -15.36 -2.42 5.79
C ALA A 72 -16.05 -2.85 7.11
N ALA A 73 -15.31 -3.45 8.04
CA ALA A 73 -15.83 -3.80 9.36
C ALA A 73 -16.22 -2.56 10.19
N ALA A 74 -15.51 -1.44 10.03
CA ALA A 74 -15.84 -0.17 10.70
C ALA A 74 -17.23 0.37 10.31
N PHE A 75 -17.73 0.08 9.11
CA PHE A 75 -19.08 0.51 8.70
C PHE A 75 -20.20 -0.20 9.48
N VAL A 76 -19.91 -1.38 10.04
CA VAL A 76 -20.87 -2.13 10.87
C VAL A 76 -20.87 -1.62 12.31
N LEU A 77 -19.77 -1.01 12.76
CA LEU A 77 -19.56 -0.59 14.14
C LEU A 77 -20.66 0.35 14.65
N PRO A 78 -21.09 1.41 13.94
CA PRO A 78 -22.16 2.30 14.41
C PRO A 78 -23.50 1.60 14.69
N PHE A 79 -23.80 0.49 14.00
CA PHE A 79 -25.02 -0.28 14.23
C PHE A 79 -24.96 -1.11 15.52
N SER A 80 -23.75 -1.42 16.03
CA SER A 80 -23.58 -2.16 17.27
C SER A 80 -24.03 -1.36 18.51
N VAL A 81 -24.06 -0.01 18.43
CA VAL A 81 -24.49 0.90 19.52
C VAL A 81 -25.83 0.47 20.11
N ILE A 82 -26.78 0.05 19.25
CA ILE A 82 -28.15 -0.32 19.64
C ILE A 82 -28.16 -1.57 20.54
N PHE A 83 -27.19 -2.47 20.38
CA PHE A 83 -27.16 -3.76 21.07
C PHE A 83 -26.33 -3.74 22.36
N VAL A 84 -25.22 -2.99 22.38
CA VAL A 84 -24.27 -2.98 23.51
C VAL A 84 -24.30 -1.69 24.35
N GLY A 85 -25.03 -0.67 23.91
CA GLY A 85 -25.09 0.63 24.58
C GLY A 85 -23.81 1.47 24.38
N MET A 86 -23.90 2.75 24.78
CA MET A 86 -22.88 3.77 24.48
C MET A 86 -21.53 3.54 25.15
N GLU A 87 -21.52 3.14 26.42
CA GLU A 87 -20.26 2.93 27.17
C GLU A 87 -19.44 1.78 26.58
N THR A 88 -20.07 0.64 26.31
CA THR A 88 -19.42 -0.53 25.71
C THR A 88 -19.02 -0.24 24.28
N PHE A 89 -19.83 0.51 23.53
CA PHE A 89 -19.48 0.95 22.19
C PHE A 89 -18.20 1.82 22.17
N MET A 90 -18.05 2.78 23.10
CA MET A 90 -16.85 3.62 23.16
C MET A 90 -15.58 2.79 23.43
N LEU A 91 -15.68 1.76 24.28
CA LEU A 91 -14.60 0.81 24.50
C LEU A 91 -14.28 -0.01 23.24
N LEU A 92 -15.31 -0.48 22.52
CA LEU A 92 -15.14 -1.19 21.24
C LEU A 92 -14.51 -0.30 20.17
N LEU A 93 -14.90 0.97 20.09
CA LEU A 93 -14.33 1.95 19.18
C LEU A 93 -12.85 2.20 19.50
N LEU A 94 -12.52 2.41 20.78
CA LEU A 94 -11.13 2.59 21.21
C LEU A 94 -10.28 1.37 20.87
N ALA A 95 -10.77 0.17 21.20
CA ALA A 95 -10.10 -1.08 20.87
C ALA A 95 -9.91 -1.23 19.34
N TYR A 96 -10.94 -0.90 18.56
CA TYR A 96 -10.87 -0.91 17.10
C TYR A 96 -9.82 0.05 16.56
N VAL A 97 -9.75 1.29 17.06
CA VAL A 97 -8.74 2.27 16.65
C VAL A 97 -7.32 1.79 16.98
N VAL A 98 -7.11 1.23 18.17
CA VAL A 98 -5.80 0.65 18.55
C VAL A 98 -5.40 -0.49 17.63
N VAL A 99 -6.32 -1.42 17.35
CA VAL A 99 -6.08 -2.54 16.42
C VAL A 99 -5.79 -2.01 15.01
N LEU A 100 -6.54 -1.02 14.55
CA LEU A 100 -6.36 -0.40 13.24
C LEU A 100 -4.96 0.22 13.12
N ILE A 101 -4.51 0.96 14.14
CA ILE A 101 -3.16 1.55 14.18
C ILE A 101 -2.10 0.44 14.17
N ALA A 102 -2.24 -0.57 15.03
CA ALA A 102 -1.28 -1.67 15.12
C ALA A 102 -1.15 -2.45 13.81
N VAL A 103 -2.28 -2.81 13.19
CA VAL A 103 -2.31 -3.50 11.89
C VAL A 103 -1.78 -2.60 10.78
N SER A 104 -2.03 -1.28 10.83
CA SER A 104 -1.49 -0.35 9.85
C SER A 104 0.04 -0.27 9.92
N ILE A 105 0.62 -0.16 11.12
CA ILE A 105 2.08 -0.15 11.32
C ILE A 105 2.70 -1.47 10.83
N ALA A 106 2.12 -2.60 11.23
CA ALA A 106 2.59 -3.92 10.79
C ALA A 106 2.46 -4.11 9.28
N GLY A 107 1.34 -3.66 8.70
CA GLY A 107 1.06 -3.69 7.26
C GLY A 107 2.05 -2.85 6.46
N MET A 108 2.38 -1.65 6.94
CA MET A 108 3.38 -0.76 6.33
C MET A 108 4.77 -1.41 6.26
N ALA A 109 5.21 -2.06 7.34
CA ALA A 109 6.45 -2.83 7.33
C ALA A 109 6.36 -4.02 6.36
N ALA A 110 5.26 -4.78 6.39
CA ALA A 110 5.07 -5.95 5.55
C ALA A 110 5.04 -5.61 4.04
N GLN A 111 4.38 -4.52 3.63
CA GLN A 111 4.32 -4.14 2.22
C GLN A 111 5.68 -3.73 1.64
N SER A 112 6.52 -3.06 2.43
CA SER A 112 7.86 -2.66 1.98
C SER A 112 8.73 -3.89 1.69
N GLY A 113 8.73 -4.88 2.58
CA GLY A 113 9.44 -6.14 2.38
C GLY A 113 8.85 -6.99 1.25
N LEU A 114 7.52 -7.17 1.22
CA LEU A 114 6.86 -8.00 0.22
C LEU A 114 7.06 -7.47 -1.20
N ASP A 115 7.03 -6.15 -1.40
CA ASP A 115 7.25 -5.56 -2.71
C ASP A 115 8.66 -5.76 -3.25
N ALA A 116 9.68 -5.61 -2.40
CA ALA A 116 11.04 -5.95 -2.77
C ALA A 116 11.18 -7.42 -3.16
N VAL A 117 10.55 -8.34 -2.41
CA VAL A 117 10.56 -9.78 -2.71
C VAL A 117 9.84 -10.08 -4.03
N PHE A 118 8.67 -9.49 -4.28
CA PHE A 118 7.94 -9.69 -5.54
C PHE A 118 8.68 -9.10 -6.74
N ALA A 119 9.34 -7.95 -6.58
CA ALA A 119 10.17 -7.34 -7.61
C ALA A 119 11.40 -8.22 -7.92
N ILE A 120 12.14 -8.69 -6.91
CA ILE A 120 13.29 -9.61 -7.11
C ILE A 120 12.84 -10.90 -7.80
N ARG A 121 11.69 -11.45 -7.38
CA ARG A 121 11.09 -12.64 -8.01
C ARG A 121 10.81 -12.39 -9.49
N HIS A 122 10.27 -11.22 -9.83
CA HIS A 122 9.92 -10.84 -11.20
C HIS A 122 11.17 -10.65 -12.06
N GLU A 123 12.15 -9.87 -11.60
CA GLU A 123 13.41 -9.60 -12.30
C GLU A 123 14.23 -10.88 -12.52
N ARG A 124 14.37 -11.73 -11.49
CA ARG A 124 15.20 -12.94 -11.56
C ARG A 124 14.46 -14.18 -12.06
N LYS A 125 13.15 -14.10 -12.33
CA LYS A 125 12.28 -15.25 -12.70
C LYS A 125 12.46 -16.46 -11.77
N THR A 126 12.53 -16.23 -10.45
CA THR A 126 12.77 -17.28 -9.45
C THR A 126 11.53 -17.60 -8.61
N ALA A 127 11.60 -18.66 -7.79
CA ALA A 127 10.58 -18.98 -6.80
C ALA A 127 10.60 -17.99 -5.62
N PHE A 128 9.44 -17.76 -5.00
CA PHE A 128 9.28 -16.80 -3.89
C PHE A 128 10.26 -17.04 -2.73
N ARG A 129 10.44 -18.29 -2.31
CA ARG A 129 11.39 -18.65 -1.22
C ARG A 129 12.83 -18.26 -1.55
N LYS A 130 13.24 -18.37 -2.83
CA LYS A 130 14.57 -17.95 -3.28
C LYS A 130 14.69 -16.43 -3.29
N ALA A 131 13.67 -15.72 -3.80
CA ALA A 131 13.64 -14.25 -3.77
C ALA A 131 13.68 -13.68 -2.35
N LEU A 132 12.95 -14.30 -1.40
CA LEU A 132 12.98 -13.94 0.02
C LEU A 132 14.38 -14.10 0.62
N LYS A 133 15.06 -15.22 0.34
CA LYS A 133 16.45 -15.43 0.79
C LYS A 133 17.40 -14.36 0.23
N VAL A 134 17.24 -13.99 -1.05
CA VAL A 134 18.03 -12.91 -1.67
C VAL A 134 17.77 -11.58 -0.98
N TYR A 135 16.51 -11.24 -0.71
CA TYR A 135 16.15 -10.02 0.00
C TYR A 135 16.74 -9.97 1.42
N LEU A 136 16.64 -11.08 2.18
CA LEU A 136 17.25 -11.17 3.51
C LEU A 136 18.78 -11.06 3.47
N SER A 137 19.41 -11.60 2.43
CA SER A 137 20.84 -11.41 2.20
C SER A 137 21.18 -9.94 1.94
N LEU A 138 20.39 -9.24 1.09
CA LEU A 138 20.57 -7.83 0.78
C LEU A 138 20.36 -6.93 1.99
N LEU A 139 19.41 -7.25 2.87
CA LEU A 139 19.23 -6.57 4.15
C LEU A 139 20.50 -6.60 5.02
N ARG A 140 21.25 -7.72 4.97
CA ARG A 140 22.47 -7.90 5.75
C ARG A 140 23.69 -7.27 5.09
N THR A 141 23.82 -7.37 3.77
CA THR A 141 25.02 -6.92 3.04
C THR A 141 24.92 -5.47 2.56
N ARG A 142 23.71 -4.92 2.42
CA ARG A 142 23.42 -3.57 1.94
C ARG A 142 22.30 -2.94 2.78
N SER A 143 22.52 -2.89 4.09
CA SER A 143 21.57 -2.31 5.05
C SER A 143 21.19 -0.89 4.68
N ASP A 144 22.14 -0.05 4.28
CA ASP A 144 21.90 1.39 4.10
C ASP A 144 20.96 1.67 2.93
N LEU A 145 21.15 0.98 1.80
CA LEU A 145 20.31 1.13 0.62
C LEU A 145 18.94 0.48 0.81
N THR A 146 18.87 -0.64 1.54
CA THR A 146 17.62 -1.34 1.83
C THR A 146 16.78 -0.61 2.88
N LEU A 147 17.41 -0.09 3.94
CA LEU A 147 16.77 0.74 4.95
C LEU A 147 16.33 2.09 4.37
N GLY A 148 17.16 2.71 3.51
CA GLY A 148 16.79 3.91 2.78
C GLY A 148 15.57 3.69 1.86
N TYR A 149 15.48 2.52 1.23
CA TYR A 149 14.29 2.13 0.47
C TYR A 149 13.05 2.02 1.35
N MET A 150 13.17 1.30 2.47
CA MET A 150 12.06 1.10 3.40
C MET A 150 11.60 2.42 4.02
N SER A 151 12.52 3.30 4.42
CA SER A 151 12.19 4.57 5.08
C SER A 151 11.43 5.54 4.18
N ILE A 152 11.86 5.71 2.92
CA ILE A 152 11.15 6.56 1.96
C ILE A 152 9.76 6.01 1.69
N LYS A 153 9.63 4.69 1.52
CA LYS A 153 8.34 4.05 1.30
C LYS A 153 7.40 4.23 2.49
N LEU A 154 7.90 4.01 3.71
CA LEU A 154 7.18 4.24 4.96
C LEU A 154 6.75 5.71 5.11
N ALA A 155 7.60 6.67 4.73
CA ALA A 155 7.24 8.09 4.78
C ALA A 155 6.06 8.42 3.85
N VAL A 156 6.05 7.86 2.64
CA VAL A 156 4.91 8.00 1.71
C VAL A 156 3.66 7.30 2.25
N ASP A 157 3.81 6.08 2.79
CA ASP A 157 2.73 5.33 3.40
C ASP A 157 2.09 6.09 4.57
N PHE A 158 2.92 6.71 5.41
CA PHE A 158 2.49 7.49 6.55
C PHE A 158 1.73 8.74 6.10
N LEU A 159 2.22 9.45 5.08
CA LEU A 159 1.53 10.60 4.51
C LEU A 159 0.15 10.22 3.95
N VAL A 160 0.09 9.18 3.13
CA VAL A 160 -1.16 8.70 2.51
C VAL A 160 -2.15 8.24 3.59
N SER A 161 -1.68 7.50 4.59
CA SER A 161 -2.53 7.01 5.68
C SER A 161 -3.02 8.12 6.60
N THR A 162 -2.17 9.12 6.88
CA THR A 162 -2.57 10.30 7.66
C THR A 162 -3.67 11.08 6.95
N LEU A 163 -3.53 11.29 5.63
CA LEU A 163 -4.57 11.92 4.82
C LEU A 163 -5.87 11.10 4.86
N ALA A 164 -5.80 9.78 4.68
CA ALA A 164 -6.97 8.92 4.72
C ALA A 164 -7.69 8.98 6.08
N ILE A 165 -6.93 8.91 7.19
CA ILE A 165 -7.47 9.00 8.56
C ILE A 165 -8.09 10.39 8.81
N ALA A 166 -7.47 11.47 8.33
CA ALA A 166 -7.97 12.83 8.49
C ALA A 166 -9.35 13.04 7.85
N PHE A 167 -9.67 12.33 6.76
CA PHE A 167 -11.00 12.36 6.15
C PHE A 167 -11.98 11.36 6.79
N PHE A 168 -11.50 10.18 7.17
CA PHE A 168 -12.37 9.09 7.65
C PHE A 168 -12.80 9.26 9.11
N LEU A 169 -11.90 9.70 9.99
CA LEU A 169 -12.20 9.82 11.42
C LEU A 169 -13.31 10.85 11.72
N PRO A 170 -13.31 12.05 11.13
CA PRO A 170 -14.41 12.99 11.30
C PRO A 170 -15.74 12.45 10.74
N ALA A 171 -15.71 11.69 9.63
CA ALA A 171 -16.90 11.07 9.07
C ALA A 171 -17.49 10.00 10.00
N LEU A 172 -16.63 9.19 10.63
CA LEU A 172 -17.04 8.18 11.60
C LEU A 172 -17.67 8.83 12.84
N LEU A 173 -17.06 9.89 13.37
CA LEU A 173 -17.59 10.64 14.51
C LEU A 173 -18.94 11.31 14.19
N ALA A 174 -19.08 11.90 13.00
CA ALA A 174 -20.34 12.47 12.55
C ALA A 174 -21.42 11.39 12.41
N ALA A 175 -21.08 10.21 11.87
CA ALA A 175 -22.01 9.08 11.75
C ALA A 175 -22.46 8.56 13.11
N MET A 176 -21.54 8.48 14.07
CA MET A 176 -21.88 8.14 15.46
C MET A 176 -22.85 9.14 16.08
N TYR A 177 -22.58 10.45 15.93
CA TYR A 177 -23.46 11.50 16.45
C TYR A 177 -24.88 11.39 15.89
N VAL A 178 -25.01 11.15 14.58
CA VAL A 178 -26.30 10.90 13.90
C VAL A 178 -27.00 9.69 14.53
N MET A 179 -26.30 8.56 14.66
CA MET A 179 -26.89 7.33 15.22
C MET A 179 -27.35 7.51 16.67
N ILE A 180 -26.58 8.20 17.51
CA ILE A 180 -26.96 8.49 18.91
C ILE A 180 -28.22 9.34 18.94
N THR A 181 -28.26 10.42 18.15
CA THR A 181 -29.38 11.36 18.14
C THR A 181 -30.66 10.69 17.65
N VAL A 182 -30.57 9.86 16.60
CA VAL A 182 -31.71 9.08 16.09
C VAL A 182 -32.16 8.03 17.10
N THR A 183 -31.22 7.32 17.74
CA THR A 183 -31.55 6.28 18.73
C THR A 183 -32.27 6.87 19.94
N ASN A 184 -31.77 7.98 20.49
CA ASN A 184 -32.41 8.66 21.60
C ASN A 184 -33.80 9.18 21.21
N ALA A 185 -33.94 9.77 20.02
CA ALA A 185 -35.23 10.24 19.54
C ALA A 185 -36.28 9.11 19.41
N VAL A 186 -35.85 7.93 18.94
CA VAL A 186 -36.72 6.74 18.84
C VAL A 186 -37.09 6.19 20.23
N LEU A 187 -36.13 6.11 21.15
CA LEU A 187 -36.37 5.61 22.51
C LEU A 187 -37.29 6.55 23.31
N ASP A 188 -37.06 7.85 23.21
CA ASP A 188 -37.80 8.89 23.93
C ASP A 188 -39.11 9.29 23.21
N ARG A 189 -39.36 8.74 22.02
CA ARG A 189 -40.51 9.06 21.14
C ARG A 189 -40.64 10.55 20.84
N ILE A 190 -39.52 11.23 20.70
CA ILE A 190 -39.44 12.66 20.39
C ILE A 190 -39.01 12.85 18.94
N ASP A 191 -39.35 13.99 18.36
CA ASP A 191 -38.83 14.37 17.05
C ASP A 191 -37.31 14.65 17.18
N PRO A 192 -36.44 13.96 16.41
CA PRO A 192 -35.01 14.21 16.42
C PRO A 192 -34.61 15.62 15.95
N GLY A 193 -35.53 16.36 15.33
CA GLY A 193 -35.26 17.68 14.77
C GLY A 193 -34.31 17.64 13.57
N PRO A 194 -33.75 18.80 13.16
CA PRO A 194 -32.94 18.90 11.95
C PRO A 194 -31.49 18.38 12.10
N MET A 195 -30.98 18.23 13.32
CA MET A 195 -29.56 17.96 13.58
C MET A 195 -29.03 16.64 12.97
N PRO A 196 -29.78 15.52 12.97
CA PRO A 196 -29.31 14.30 12.30
C PRO A 196 -29.20 14.44 10.79
N TYR A 197 -30.04 15.26 10.15
CA TYR A 197 -29.94 15.53 8.72
C TYR A 197 -28.67 16.30 8.39
N VAL A 198 -28.34 17.31 9.21
CA VAL A 198 -27.06 18.05 9.10
C VAL A 198 -25.88 17.11 9.30
N GLY A 199 -25.93 16.27 10.33
CA GLY A 199 -24.90 15.26 10.57
C GLY A 199 -24.74 14.28 9.39
N LEU A 200 -25.84 13.82 8.80
CA LEU A 200 -25.82 12.92 7.64
C LEU A 200 -25.23 13.60 6.40
N ILE A 201 -25.55 14.87 6.14
CA ILE A 201 -24.93 15.67 5.07
C ILE A 201 -23.42 15.76 5.29
N VAL A 202 -22.97 16.04 6.52
CA VAL A 202 -21.55 16.10 6.88
C VAL A 202 -20.86 14.76 6.65
N VAL A 203 -21.49 13.64 7.04
CA VAL A 203 -20.98 12.28 6.79
C VAL A 203 -20.80 12.03 5.29
N VAL A 204 -21.84 12.31 4.49
CA VAL A 204 -21.81 12.11 3.04
C VAL A 204 -20.72 12.98 2.39
N LEU A 205 -20.62 14.25 2.79
CA LEU A 205 -19.62 15.17 2.26
C LEU A 205 -18.20 14.71 2.59
N LEU A 206 -17.93 14.35 3.85
CA LEU A 206 -16.60 13.89 4.28
C LEU A 206 -16.24 12.55 3.64
N ALA A 207 -17.18 11.62 3.53
CA ALA A 207 -16.99 10.36 2.83
C ALA A 207 -16.71 10.57 1.34
N PHE A 208 -17.43 11.50 0.70
CA PHE A 208 -17.21 11.86 -0.71
C PHE A 208 -15.84 12.52 -0.91
N LEU A 209 -15.46 13.48 -0.06
CA LEU A 209 -14.13 14.11 -0.11
C LEU A 209 -13.02 13.09 0.11
N GLY A 210 -13.18 12.18 1.09
CA GLY A 210 -12.25 11.08 1.33
C GLY A 210 -12.14 10.13 0.13
N PHE A 211 -13.25 9.80 -0.52
CA PHE A 211 -13.28 9.00 -1.74
C PHE A 211 -12.56 9.69 -2.90
N VAL A 212 -12.85 10.96 -3.15
CA VAL A 212 -12.20 11.76 -4.21
C VAL A 212 -10.70 11.89 -3.94
N ALA A 213 -10.30 12.22 -2.71
CA ALA A 213 -8.90 12.29 -2.31
C ALA A 213 -8.20 10.94 -2.52
N THR A 214 -8.84 9.84 -2.15
CA THR A 214 -8.30 8.49 -2.35
C THR A 214 -8.12 8.18 -3.84
N LEU A 215 -9.10 8.48 -4.70
CA LEU A 215 -8.98 8.30 -6.14
C LEU A 215 -7.83 9.11 -6.75
N LEU A 216 -7.71 10.37 -6.34
CA LEU A 216 -6.65 11.28 -6.82
C LEU A 216 -5.26 10.84 -6.35
N LEU A 217 -5.14 10.23 -5.16
CA LEU A 217 -3.86 9.80 -4.62
C LEU A 217 -3.44 8.41 -5.08
N THR A 218 -4.37 7.50 -5.31
CA THR A 218 -4.04 6.09 -5.53
C THR A 218 -3.31 5.85 -6.85
N LEU A 219 -3.70 6.52 -7.95
CA LEU A 219 -2.99 6.40 -9.22
C LEU A 219 -1.53 6.90 -9.14
N PRO A 220 -1.25 8.13 -8.64
CA PRO A 220 0.11 8.59 -8.45
C PRO A 220 0.89 7.76 -7.44
N ALA A 221 0.27 7.37 -6.32
CA ALA A 221 0.91 6.50 -5.34
C ALA A 221 1.29 5.15 -5.98
N THR A 222 0.38 4.50 -6.70
CA THR A 222 0.63 3.23 -7.39
C THR A 222 1.77 3.33 -8.40
N ALA A 223 1.75 4.37 -9.23
CA ALA A 223 2.81 4.61 -10.21
C ALA A 223 4.15 4.88 -9.53
N PHE A 224 4.15 5.71 -8.47
CA PHE A 224 5.35 5.98 -7.68
C PHE A 224 5.91 4.71 -7.04
N TYR A 225 5.10 3.92 -6.32
CA TYR A 225 5.55 2.67 -5.68
C TYR A 225 6.13 1.68 -6.69
N GLY A 226 5.49 1.54 -7.84
CA GLY A 226 5.96 0.65 -8.91
C GLY A 226 7.31 1.07 -9.47
N TYR A 227 7.45 2.34 -9.88
CA TYR A 227 8.72 2.86 -10.40
C TYR A 227 9.83 2.91 -9.35
N TYR A 228 9.48 3.29 -8.13
CA TYR A 228 10.44 3.38 -7.03
C TYR A 228 10.99 2.02 -6.65
N THR A 229 10.12 1.01 -6.54
CA THR A 229 10.56 -0.35 -6.23
C THR A 229 11.34 -0.98 -7.40
N GLU A 230 10.94 -0.71 -8.65
CA GLU A 230 11.71 -1.12 -9.85
C GLU A 230 13.15 -0.59 -9.79
N GLU A 231 13.29 0.72 -9.60
CA GLU A 231 14.59 1.40 -9.59
C GLU A 231 15.46 0.97 -8.40
N ALA A 232 14.87 0.93 -7.21
CA ALA A 232 15.58 0.53 -5.99
C ALA A 232 16.09 -0.90 -6.08
N VAL A 233 15.28 -1.84 -6.60
CA VAL A 233 15.70 -3.25 -6.72
C VAL A 233 16.77 -3.43 -7.80
N ARG A 234 16.73 -2.69 -8.91
CA ARG A 234 17.82 -2.71 -9.89
C ARG A 234 19.13 -2.22 -9.29
N MET A 235 19.11 -1.09 -8.58
CA MET A 235 20.30 -0.58 -7.89
C MET A 235 20.85 -1.54 -6.83
N MET A 236 19.97 -2.25 -6.09
CA MET A 236 20.38 -3.30 -5.15
C MET A 236 21.05 -4.50 -5.83
N GLN A 237 20.70 -4.78 -7.09
CA GLN A 237 21.18 -5.95 -7.84
C GLN A 237 22.40 -5.67 -8.71
N GLU A 238 22.50 -4.47 -9.29
CA GLU A 238 23.59 -4.05 -10.19
C GLU A 238 24.88 -3.72 -9.44
N ALA A 239 24.77 -3.26 -8.20
CA ALA A 239 25.94 -3.04 -7.39
C ALA A 239 26.55 -4.41 -7.04
N PRO A 240 27.87 -4.61 -7.27
CA PRO A 240 28.48 -5.93 -7.32
C PRO A 240 28.09 -6.74 -6.08
N CYS A 241 27.30 -7.80 -6.32
CA CYS A 241 27.19 -8.86 -5.36
C CYS A 241 28.54 -9.55 -5.41
N GLU A 242 29.41 -9.30 -4.42
CA GLU A 242 30.50 -10.23 -4.17
C GLU A 242 29.93 -11.64 -4.16
N ALA A 243 30.55 -12.46 -4.99
CA ALA A 243 30.10 -13.76 -5.39
C ALA A 243 29.63 -14.60 -4.19
N ILE A 244 28.34 -14.95 -4.18
CA ILE A 244 27.92 -16.22 -3.59
C ILE A 244 28.24 -17.31 -4.63
N HIS A 245 29.52 -17.50 -4.91
CA HIS A 245 30.00 -18.78 -5.38
C HIS A 245 30.13 -19.64 -4.11
N PRO A 246 29.47 -20.80 -4.01
CA PRO A 246 29.94 -21.78 -3.04
C PRO A 246 31.40 -22.11 -3.40
N PRO A 247 32.28 -22.37 -2.42
CA PRO A 247 33.57 -22.95 -2.73
C PRO A 247 33.29 -24.36 -3.29
N GLU A 248 33.29 -24.51 -4.61
CA GLU A 248 33.60 -25.81 -5.18
C GLU A 248 35.11 -25.97 -5.05
N GLU A 249 35.49 -26.44 -3.87
CA GLU A 249 36.72 -27.18 -3.63
C GLU A 249 36.96 -28.16 -4.79
N SER A 250 38.08 -27.95 -5.47
CA SER A 250 38.97 -29.02 -5.95
C SER A 250 38.28 -30.29 -6.47
N ARG A 251 37.73 -30.24 -7.68
CA ARG A 251 37.75 -31.41 -8.58
C ARG A 251 38.93 -31.29 -9.54
N HIS A 252 40.12 -31.26 -8.98
CA HIS A 252 41.36 -31.53 -9.69
C HIS A 252 42.15 -32.53 -8.86
N GLY A 253 42.17 -33.78 -9.32
CA GLY A 253 42.87 -34.88 -8.68
C GLY A 253 42.00 -36.11 -8.51
N ASP A 254 41.53 -36.73 -9.59
CA ASP A 254 41.17 -38.16 -9.65
C ASP A 254 40.83 -38.64 -11.08
N ARG A 255 41.57 -38.16 -12.09
CA ARG A 255 41.47 -38.69 -13.47
C ARG A 255 42.80 -39.01 -14.13
N GLU A 256 43.85 -39.22 -13.35
CA GLU A 256 45.14 -39.73 -13.85
C GLU A 256 45.63 -40.92 -13.01
N ARG A 257 44.82 -41.97 -12.83
CA ARG A 257 45.31 -43.29 -12.37
C ARG A 257 44.45 -44.46 -12.86
N GLN A 258 44.04 -44.48 -14.13
CA GLN A 258 43.50 -45.69 -14.77
C GLN A 258 43.80 -45.70 -16.28
N ALA A 259 45.08 -45.83 -16.62
CA ALA A 259 45.55 -46.29 -17.94
C ALA A 259 47.04 -46.69 -17.84
N ILE A 260 47.34 -47.70 -17.03
CA ILE A 260 48.52 -48.58 -17.16
C ILE A 260 47.99 -49.99 -16.91
#